data_AF-A0A3R6A6M5-F1
#
_entry.id   AF-A0A3R6A6M5-F1
#
_cell.length_a   1.000
_cell.length_b   1.000
_cell.length_c   1.000
_cell.angle_alpha   90.00
_cell.angle_beta   90.00
_cell.angle_gamma   90.00
#
_symmetry.space_group_name_H-M   'P 1'
#
loop_
_entity.id
_entity.type
_entity.pdbx_description
1 polymer ?
#
loop_
_entity_poly.entity_id
_entity_poly.type
_entity_poly.pdbx_seq_one_letter_code
_entity_poly.pdbx_strand_id
1 'polypeptide(L)'
;MVKADDRKYYFRQIDKAFFISPIVDMEKVILDMMRWADITEEKLREKQLITTGFGETLSWEYLCYVRNHPVNWSVPTCILYGDKDNLTSQETIHKFANDVDVELTIMQNGMLFFQDAGRKKTLIYNLLDKLPKGNLITDLN
;
A
#
# COMPACT_ATOMS: atom_id res chain seq x y z
N MET A 1 14.72 -3.95 35.48
CA MET A 1 13.26 -4.15 35.36
C MET A 1 12.67 -2.86 34.84
N VAL A 2 12.39 -2.79 33.53
CA VAL A 2 11.74 -1.63 32.91
C VAL A 2 10.25 -1.74 33.21
N LYS A 3 9.66 -0.68 33.77
CA LYS A 3 8.21 -0.65 34.05
C LYS A 3 7.46 -0.74 32.71
N ALA A 4 6.51 -1.66 32.64
CA ALA A 4 5.58 -1.74 31.52
C ALA A 4 4.76 -0.43 31.48
N ASP A 5 4.67 0.12 30.29
CA ASP A 5 3.90 1.31 29.96
C ASP A 5 2.40 0.92 29.92
N ASP A 6 1.60 1.43 30.87
CA ASP A 6 0.15 1.15 31.04
C ASP A 6 -0.73 1.78 29.93
N ARG A 7 -0.23 1.89 28.70
CA ARG A 7 -1.02 2.34 27.55
C ARG A 7 -2.06 1.26 27.20
N LYS A 8 -3.28 1.44 27.69
CA LYS A 8 -4.47 0.72 27.22
C LYS A 8 -4.72 1.05 25.76
N TYR A 9 -4.25 0.20 24.85
CA TYR A 9 -4.68 0.23 23.46
C TYR A 9 -6.09 -0.33 23.39
N TYR A 10 -7.08 0.54 23.23
CA TYR A 10 -8.44 0.12 22.95
C TYR A 10 -8.49 -0.40 21.51
N PHE A 11 -8.80 -1.69 21.34
CA PHE A 11 -9.20 -2.21 20.04
C PHE A 11 -10.52 -1.53 19.65
N ARG A 12 -10.42 -0.49 18.81
CA ARG A 12 -11.60 0.06 18.12
C ARG A 12 -11.83 -0.74 16.85
N GLN A 13 -13.07 -1.16 16.66
CA GLN A 13 -13.53 -1.64 15.37
C GLN A 13 -13.51 -0.46 14.38
N ILE A 14 -12.99 -0.70 13.18
CA ILE A 14 -12.95 0.29 12.11
C ILE A 14 -14.25 0.14 11.33
N ASP A 15 -15.08 1.18 11.30
CA ASP A 15 -16.36 1.15 10.58
C ASP A 15 -16.18 1.27 9.06
N LYS A 16 -15.17 2.05 8.64
CA LYS A 16 -14.86 2.30 7.22
C LYS A 16 -13.40 2.68 7.04
N ALA A 17 -12.78 2.22 5.96
CA ALA A 17 -11.44 2.60 5.55
C ALA A 17 -11.43 3.31 4.18
N PHE A 18 -10.40 4.14 3.97
CA PHE A 18 -10.11 4.78 2.69
C PHE A 18 -8.68 4.47 2.31
N PHE A 19 -8.49 3.83 1.16
CA PHE A 19 -7.17 3.51 0.64
C PHE A 19 -6.82 4.44 -0.52
N ILE A 20 -5.58 4.92 -0.54
CA ILE A 20 -5.02 5.72 -1.64
C ILE A 20 -3.87 4.93 -2.23
N SER A 21 -4.01 4.50 -3.49
CA SER A 21 -3.06 3.64 -4.22
C SER A 21 -2.37 2.61 -3.32
N PRO A 22 -3.16 1.72 -2.66
CA PRO A 22 -2.62 0.77 -1.73
C PRO A 22 -1.76 -0.29 -2.45
N ILE A 23 -0.75 -0.79 -1.75
CA ILE A 23 -0.15 -2.07 -2.07
C ILE A 23 -1.04 -3.15 -1.47
N VAL A 24 -1.71 -3.91 -2.35
CA VAL A 24 -2.66 -4.96 -1.95
C VAL A 24 -2.11 -6.37 -2.13
N ASP A 25 -0.96 -6.51 -2.78
CA ASP A 25 -0.26 -7.77 -3.00
C ASP A 25 1.25 -7.54 -2.84
N MET A 26 1.74 -7.71 -1.61
CA MET A 26 3.15 -7.48 -1.29
C MET A 26 4.05 -8.56 -1.88
N GLU A 27 3.57 -9.81 -2.00
CA GLU A 27 4.33 -10.87 -2.66
C GLU A 27 4.61 -10.47 -4.12
N LYS A 28 3.59 -10.02 -4.83
CA LYS A 28 3.76 -9.56 -6.21
C LYS A 28 4.76 -8.41 -6.34
N VAL A 29 4.72 -7.43 -5.43
CA VAL A 29 5.69 -6.32 -5.41
C VAL A 29 7.13 -6.85 -5.27
N ILE A 30 7.35 -7.77 -4.32
CA ILE A 30 8.67 -8.36 -4.09
C ILE A 30 9.13 -9.17 -5.32
N LEU A 31 8.24 -9.97 -5.92
CA LEU A 31 8.56 -10.74 -7.12
C LEU A 31 8.85 -9.87 -8.34
N ASP A 32 8.11 -8.77 -8.51
CA ASP A 32 8.35 -7.81 -9.58
C ASP A 32 9.69 -7.08 -9.37
N MET A 33 10.04 -6.69 -8.13
CA MET A 33 11.36 -6.15 -7.79
C MET A 33 12.51 -7.14 -8.06
N MET A 34 12.32 -8.40 -7.70
CA MET A 34 13.28 -9.47 -7.99
C MET A 34 13.50 -9.62 -9.49
N ARG A 35 12.42 -9.60 -10.28
CA ARG A 35 12.49 -9.64 -11.74
C ARG A 35 13.22 -8.43 -12.32
N TRP A 36 12.96 -7.21 -11.84
CA TRP A 36 13.65 -6.01 -12.29
C TRP A 36 15.15 -6.03 -11.98
N ALA A 37 15.53 -6.69 -10.89
CA ALA A 37 16.92 -6.82 -10.44
C ALA A 37 17.63 -8.10 -10.95
N ASP A 38 16.97 -8.93 -11.76
CA ASP A 38 17.46 -10.23 -12.21
C ASP A 38 17.92 -11.14 -11.04
N ILE A 39 17.06 -11.23 -10.02
CA ILE A 39 17.26 -12.04 -8.82
C ILE A 39 16.26 -13.20 -8.84
N THR A 40 16.75 -14.43 -8.73
CA THR A 40 15.89 -15.61 -8.56
C THR A 40 15.58 -15.87 -7.09
N GLU A 41 14.53 -16.64 -6.82
CA GLU A 41 14.19 -17.07 -5.46
C GLU A 41 15.32 -17.90 -4.82
N GLU A 42 15.99 -18.76 -5.58
CA GLU A 42 17.12 -19.54 -5.09
C GLU A 42 18.26 -18.63 -4.62
N LYS A 43 18.60 -17.62 -5.42
CA LYS A 43 19.62 -16.63 -5.07
C LYS A 43 19.23 -15.84 -3.83
N LEU A 44 17.97 -15.40 -3.73
CA LEU A 44 17.47 -14.70 -2.55
C LEU A 44 17.49 -15.59 -1.30
N ARG A 45 17.08 -16.86 -1.44
CA ARG A 45 17.12 -17.87 -0.36
C ARG A 45 18.54 -18.15 0.10
N GLU A 46 19.51 -18.23 -0.80
CA GLU A 46 20.91 -18.47 -0.43
C GLU A 46 21.54 -17.26 0.26
N LYS A 47 21.27 -16.05 -0.24
CA LYS A 47 21.87 -14.82 0.29
C LYS A 47 21.13 -14.22 1.47
N GLN A 48 19.87 -14.61 1.70
CA GLN A 48 18.91 -14.09 2.68
C GLN A 48 18.53 -12.62 2.49
N LEU A 49 19.49 -11.73 2.26
CA LEU A 49 19.31 -10.31 1.99
C LEU A 49 20.07 -9.92 0.72
N ILE A 50 19.41 -9.18 -0.18
CA ILE A 50 20.06 -8.62 -1.37
C ILE A 50 19.62 -7.18 -1.56
N THR A 51 20.57 -6.25 -1.48
CA THR A 51 20.36 -4.85 -1.85
C THR A 51 20.40 -4.71 -3.37
N THR A 52 19.36 -4.12 -3.92
CA THR A 52 19.17 -3.89 -5.36
C THR A 52 19.88 -2.61 -5.83
N GLY A 53 20.13 -2.50 -7.13
CA GLY A 53 20.76 -1.30 -7.72
C GLY A 53 19.90 -0.03 -7.61
N PHE A 54 18.62 -0.16 -7.27
CA PHE A 54 17.68 0.95 -7.05
C PHE A 54 17.48 1.28 -5.56
N GLY A 55 18.31 0.72 -4.66
CA GLY A 55 18.38 1.13 -3.25
C GLY A 55 17.52 0.34 -2.27
N GLU A 56 16.57 -0.46 -2.77
CA GLU A 56 15.73 -1.33 -1.93
C GLU A 56 16.45 -2.63 -1.57
N THR A 57 16.15 -3.20 -0.40
CA THR A 57 16.71 -4.48 0.04
C THR A 57 15.64 -5.57 0.07
N LEU A 58 15.84 -6.61 -0.72
CA LEU A 58 15.00 -7.81 -0.75
C LEU A 58 15.39 -8.74 0.40
N SER A 59 14.39 -9.30 1.08
CA SER A 59 14.57 -10.23 2.19
C SER A 59 13.83 -11.53 1.95
N TRP A 60 14.55 -12.65 2.04
CA TRP A 60 13.97 -13.99 1.99
C TRP A 60 12.97 -14.21 3.13
N GLU A 61 13.33 -13.79 4.35
CA GLU A 61 12.45 -13.89 5.50
C GLU A 61 11.15 -13.12 5.27
N TYR A 62 11.24 -11.91 4.68
CA TYR A 62 10.05 -11.12 4.40
C TYR A 62 9.19 -11.69 3.27
N LEU A 63 9.81 -12.25 2.22
CA LEU A 63 9.09 -12.99 1.18
C LEU A 63 8.34 -14.21 1.77
N CYS A 64 8.98 -14.97 2.65
CA CYS A 64 8.32 -16.05 3.37
C CYS A 64 7.21 -15.53 4.29
N TYR A 65 7.42 -14.41 4.97
CA TYR A 65 6.43 -13.80 5.85
C TYR A 65 5.15 -13.45 5.07
N VAL A 66 5.25 -12.74 3.94
CA VAL A 66 4.07 -12.30 3.18
C VAL A 66 3.29 -13.49 2.61
N ARG A 67 3.97 -14.57 2.22
CA ARG A 67 3.35 -15.83 1.77
C ARG A 67 2.58 -16.54 2.87
N ASN A 68 3.11 -16.51 4.09
CA ASN A 68 2.51 -17.18 5.24
C ASN A 68 1.42 -16.34 5.93
N HIS A 69 1.28 -15.06 5.58
CA HIS A 69 0.33 -14.13 6.18
C HIS A 69 -0.50 -13.42 5.11
N PRO A 70 -1.34 -14.15 4.34
CA PRO A 70 -2.23 -13.53 3.37
C PRO A 70 -3.19 -12.55 4.06
N VAL A 71 -3.43 -11.42 3.42
CA VAL A 71 -4.33 -10.38 3.95
C VAL A 71 -5.77 -10.85 3.77
N ASN A 72 -6.50 -10.98 4.89
CA ASN A 72 -7.96 -11.10 4.90
C ASN A 72 -8.55 -9.78 5.37
N TRP A 73 -9.14 -9.02 4.45
CA TRP A 73 -9.67 -7.68 4.72
C TRP A 73 -11.18 -7.66 4.57
N SER A 74 -11.89 -7.29 5.63
CA SER A 74 -13.36 -7.31 5.68
C SER A 74 -13.99 -5.96 6.07
N VAL A 75 -13.15 -4.93 6.29
CA VAL A 75 -13.65 -3.60 6.63
C VAL A 75 -14.19 -2.93 5.37
N PRO A 76 -15.41 -2.36 5.40
CA PRO A 76 -15.95 -1.58 4.28
C PRO A 76 -14.94 -0.53 3.83
N THR A 77 -14.56 -0.54 2.55
CA THR A 77 -13.45 0.27 2.05
C THR A 77 -13.82 0.98 0.75
N CYS A 78 -13.34 2.22 0.61
CA CYS A 78 -13.29 2.91 -0.68
C CYS A 78 -11.83 3.07 -1.10
N ILE A 79 -11.49 2.59 -2.29
CA ILE A 79 -10.16 2.69 -2.86
C ILE A 79 -10.13 3.79 -3.92
N LEU A 80 -9.16 4.69 -3.80
CA LEU A 80 -8.79 5.64 -4.85
C LEU A 80 -7.42 5.27 -5.39
N TYR A 81 -7.35 4.85 -6.65
CA TYR A 81 -6.13 4.38 -7.29
C TYR A 81 -5.79 5.24 -8.51
N GLY A 82 -4.52 5.63 -8.66
CA GLY A 82 -4.03 6.38 -9.83
C GLY A 82 -3.58 5.46 -10.96
N ASP A 83 -4.05 5.69 -12.18
CA ASP A 83 -3.69 4.85 -13.34
C ASP A 83 -2.21 4.92 -13.76
N LYS A 84 -1.45 5.86 -13.19
CA LYS A 84 0.01 6.01 -13.39
C LYS A 84 0.84 5.53 -12.19
N ASP A 85 0.23 4.94 -11.17
CA ASP A 85 0.97 4.28 -10.10
C ASP A 85 1.39 2.87 -10.55
N ASN A 86 2.70 2.61 -10.54
CA ASN A 86 3.27 1.40 -11.15
C ASN A 86 3.63 0.30 -10.14
N LEU A 87 3.50 0.55 -8.83
CA LEU A 87 3.83 -0.44 -7.79
C LEU A 87 2.77 -1.53 -7.66
N THR A 88 1.49 -1.19 -7.82
CA THR A 88 0.38 -2.13 -7.90
C THR A 88 -0.25 -1.98 -9.26
N SER A 89 -0.33 -3.05 -10.04
CA SER A 89 -0.91 -2.97 -11.38
C SER A 89 -2.43 -2.79 -11.32
N GLN A 90 -3.01 -2.28 -12.40
CA GLN A 90 -4.47 -2.19 -12.53
C GLN A 90 -5.16 -3.55 -12.40
N GLU A 91 -4.56 -4.59 -12.97
CA GLU A 91 -5.06 -5.96 -12.84
C GLU A 91 -5.12 -6.39 -11.37
N THR A 92 -4.04 -6.16 -10.61
CA THR A 92 -3.95 -6.54 -9.21
C THR A 92 -4.94 -5.77 -8.33
N ILE A 93 -5.09 -4.45 -8.55
CA ILE A 93 -6.03 -3.66 -7.74
C ILE A 93 -7.49 -4.00 -8.07
N HIS A 94 -7.81 -4.28 -9.35
CA HIS A 94 -9.15 -4.74 -9.74
C HIS A 94 -9.47 -6.11 -9.13
N LYS A 95 -8.52 -7.04 -9.18
CA LYS A 95 -8.67 -8.36 -8.56
C LYS A 95 -8.94 -8.21 -7.06
N PHE A 96 -8.10 -7.46 -6.33
CA PHE A 96 -8.31 -7.22 -4.90
C PHE A 96 -9.68 -6.61 -4.61
N ALA A 97 -10.07 -5.57 -5.35
CA ALA A 97 -11.35 -4.90 -5.12
C ALA A 97 -12.55 -5.85 -5.29
N ASN A 98 -12.48 -6.75 -6.28
CA ASN A 98 -13.51 -7.76 -6.51
C ASN A 98 -13.48 -8.85 -5.42
N ASP A 99 -12.29 -9.32 -5.01
CA ASP A 99 -12.14 -10.39 -4.03
C ASP A 99 -12.68 -9.99 -2.64
N VAL A 100 -12.59 -8.70 -2.28
CA VAL A 100 -13.08 -8.18 -0.98
C VAL A 100 -14.38 -7.36 -1.08
N ASP A 101 -15.01 -7.30 -2.26
CA ASP A 101 -16.25 -6.56 -2.55
C ASP A 101 -16.22 -5.08 -2.08
N VAL A 102 -15.22 -4.33 -2.53
CA VAL A 102 -15.01 -2.92 -2.16
C VAL A 102 -15.09 -1.97 -3.35
N GLU A 103 -15.46 -0.73 -3.08
CA GLU A 103 -15.55 0.30 -4.11
C GLU A 103 -14.14 0.70 -4.60
N LEU A 104 -13.91 0.67 -5.91
CA LEU A 104 -12.67 1.10 -6.55
C LEU A 104 -12.92 2.25 -7.52
N THR A 105 -12.33 3.40 -7.24
CA THR A 105 -12.26 4.54 -8.17
C THR A 105 -10.87 4.63 -8.80
N ILE A 106 -10.81 4.56 -10.13
CA ILE A 106 -9.60 4.83 -10.90
C ILE A 106 -9.53 6.31 -11.26
N MET A 107 -8.45 6.99 -10.90
CA MET A 107 -8.14 8.35 -11.30
C MET A 107 -7.24 8.34 -12.54
N GLN A 108 -7.77 8.86 -13.64
CA GLN A 108 -7.02 9.08 -14.88
C GLN A 108 -5.91 10.12 -14.67
N ASN A 109 -4.71 9.81 -15.15
CA ASN A 109 -3.47 10.55 -14.93
C ASN A 109 -3.12 10.77 -13.44
N GLY A 110 -3.62 9.91 -12.56
CA GLY A 110 -3.37 9.98 -11.12
C GLY A 110 -2.04 9.33 -10.75
N MET A 111 -1.31 9.96 -9.84
CA MET A 111 -0.11 9.41 -9.18
C MET A 111 -0.23 9.69 -7.68
N LEU A 112 0.40 8.85 -6.87
CA LEU A 112 0.48 9.03 -5.42
C LEU A 112 1.23 10.32 -5.06
N PHE A 113 2.37 10.58 -5.73
CA PHE A 113 3.20 11.76 -5.51
C PHE A 113 3.55 12.44 -6.85
N PHE A 114 3.64 13.78 -6.86
CA PHE A 114 4.09 14.51 -8.05
C PHE A 114 5.60 14.44 -8.22
N GLN A 115 6.05 14.41 -9.48
CA GLN A 115 7.42 14.74 -9.84
C GLN A 115 7.57 16.06 -10.60
N ASP A 116 6.48 16.78 -10.93
CA ASP A 116 6.57 17.94 -11.82
C ASP A 116 5.71 19.14 -11.38
N ALA A 117 6.31 20.34 -11.42
CA ALA A 117 5.79 21.58 -10.84
C ALA A 117 4.52 22.15 -11.53
N GLY A 118 4.04 21.51 -12.61
CA GLY A 118 2.93 21.99 -13.43
C GLY A 118 1.58 21.29 -13.25
N ARG A 119 1.51 20.12 -12.59
CA ARG A 119 0.25 19.37 -12.42
C ARG A 119 -0.36 19.61 -11.04
N LYS A 120 -1.65 19.98 -10.99
CA LYS A 120 -2.34 20.45 -9.77
C LYS A 120 -3.20 19.41 -9.03
N LYS A 121 -3.30 18.15 -9.46
CA LYS A 121 -4.05 17.13 -8.70
C LYS A 121 -3.31 15.79 -8.46
N THR A 122 -2.97 15.48 -7.21
CA THR A 122 -2.59 14.14 -6.72
C THR A 122 -3.83 13.39 -6.26
N LEU A 123 -3.68 12.10 -5.99
CA LEU A 123 -4.73 11.32 -5.33
C LEU A 123 -5.08 11.87 -3.93
N ILE A 124 -4.10 12.39 -3.18
CA ILE A 124 -4.33 12.99 -1.85
C ILE A 124 -5.30 14.17 -1.93
N TYR A 125 -5.10 15.10 -2.87
CA TYR A 125 -5.99 16.25 -3.02
C TYR A 125 -7.42 15.82 -3.38
N ASN A 126 -7.58 14.81 -4.24
CA ASN A 126 -8.91 14.30 -4.58
C ASN A 126 -9.57 13.53 -3.44
N LEU A 127 -8.80 12.82 -2.59
CA LEU A 127 -9.37 12.19 -1.41
C LEU A 127 -9.89 13.26 -0.44
N LEU A 128 -9.12 14.32 -0.19
CA LEU A 128 -9.54 15.42 0.69
C LEU A 128 -10.86 16.06 0.24
N ASP A 129 -11.07 16.22 -1.07
CA ASP A 129 -12.34 16.72 -1.62
C ASP A 129 -13.53 15.77 -1.40
N LYS A 130 -13.27 14.46 -1.28
CA LYS A 130 -14.28 13.41 -1.08
C LYS A 130 -14.54 13.07 0.38
N LEU A 131 -13.66 13.47 1.31
CA LEU A 131 -13.87 13.24 2.73
C LEU A 131 -15.02 14.13 3.25
N PRO A 132 -15.82 13.64 4.21
CA PRO A 132 -16.82 14.47 4.87
C PRO A 132 -16.11 15.69 5.48
N LYS A 133 -16.46 16.89 5.04
CA LYS A 133 -15.84 18.16 5.49
C LYS A 133 -16.04 18.46 6.98
N GLY A 134 -16.73 17.60 7.72
CA GLY A 134 -17.15 17.80 9.10
C GLY A 134 -16.22 17.25 10.19
N ASN A 135 -15.09 16.60 9.87
CA ASN A 135 -14.21 15.99 10.89
C ASN A 135 -12.70 16.14 10.60
N LEU A 136 -12.30 17.04 9.71
CA LEU A 136 -10.89 17.41 9.60
C LEU A 136 -10.57 18.27 10.82
N ILE A 137 -9.84 17.71 11.79
CA ILE A 137 -9.21 18.47 12.86
C ILE A 137 -8.23 19.43 12.17
N THR A 138 -8.67 20.67 11.95
CA THR A 138 -7.85 21.77 11.45
C THR A 138 -7.05 22.36 12.61
N ASP A 139 -6.24 21.54 13.27
CA ASP A 139 -5.28 22.01 14.28
C ASP A 139 -3.93 21.34 14.02
N LEU A 140 -3.24 21.87 13.01
CA LEU A 140 -1.78 21.88 12.98
C LEU A 140 -1.38 23.36 12.92
N ASN A 141 -1.41 24.00 14.09
CA ASN A 141 -0.59 25.18 14.37
C ASN A 141 0.84 24.73 14.68
#